data_AF-A0A5F2HWB0-F1
#
_entry.id   AF-A0A5F2HWB0-F1
#
_cell.length_a   1.000
_cell.length_b   1.000
_cell.length_c   1.000
_cell.angle_alpha   90.00
_cell.angle_beta   90.00
_cell.angle_gamma   90.00
#
_symmetry.space_group_name_H-M   'P 1'
#
loop_
_entity.id
_entity.type
_entity.pdbx_description
1 polymer ?
#
loop_
_entity_poly.entity_id
_entity_poly.type
_entity_poly.pdbx_seq_one_letter_code
_entity_poly.pdbx_strand_id
1 'polypeptide(L)' 'MSSRQARFQIVDVIASMKPLTKMTRQIVSAASIPTIVRDAFRTEMEERPGPVHLELPEDI' A
#
# COMPACT_ATOMS: atom_id res chain seq x y z
N MET A 1 25.89 18.04 16.03
CA MET A 1 24.59 17.54 16.48
C MET A 1 24.27 16.31 15.64
N SER A 2 24.38 15.12 16.24
CA SER A 2 24.24 13.83 15.56
C SER A 2 22.82 13.69 15.01
N SER A 3 22.68 13.47 13.70
CA SER A 3 21.38 13.27 13.07
C SER A 3 20.74 12.00 13.63
N ARG A 4 19.66 12.19 14.38
CA ARG A 4 18.71 11.13 14.75
C ARG A 4 17.82 10.76 13.55
N GLN A 5 18.37 10.70 12.35
CA GLN A 5 17.74 9.93 11.27
C GLN A 5 18.12 8.48 11.54
N ALA A 6 17.40 7.92 12.52
CA ALA A 6 17.42 6.51 12.84
C ALA A 6 17.24 5.74 11.54
N ARG A 7 17.99 4.65 11.40
CA ARG A 7 17.86 3.64 10.33
C ARG A 7 16.39 3.23 10.23
N PHE A 8 15.60 3.95 9.44
CA PHE A 8 14.30 3.48 9.02
C PHE A 8 14.60 2.19 8.26
N GLN A 9 13.97 1.11 8.71
CA GLN A 9 14.10 -0.17 8.05
C GLN A 9 13.59 0.04 6.63
N ILE A 10 14.51 0.15 5.65
CA ILE A 10 14.17 0.23 4.23
C ILE A 10 13.68 -1.17 3.85
N VAL A 11 12.46 -1.47 4.25
CA VAL A 11 11.74 -2.66 3.82
C VAL A 11 10.90 -2.21 2.65
N ASP A 12 11.10 -2.84 1.51
CA ASP A 12 10.18 -2.71 0.38
C ASP A 12 8.88 -3.43 0.76
N VAL A 13 7.96 -2.70 1.38
CA VAL A 13 6.67 -3.22 1.86
C VAL A 13 5.83 -3.69 0.67
N ILE A 14 5.91 -2.97 -0.46
CA ILE A 14 5.26 -3.35 -1.71
C ILE A 14 5.75 -4.73 -2.18
N ALA A 15 7.06 -4.93 -2.29
CA ALA A 15 7.62 -6.22 -2.68
C ALA A 15 7.27 -7.33 -1.67
N SER A 16 7.23 -7.00 -0.38
CA SER A 16 6.93 -7.94 0.70
C SER A 16 5.45 -8.38 0.71
N MET A 17 4.52 -7.48 0.38
CA MET A 17 3.08 -7.75 0.40
C MET A 17 2.56 -8.34 -0.92
N LYS A 18 3.30 -8.19 -2.02
CA LYS A 18 2.93 -8.71 -3.34
C LYS A 18 2.61 -10.22 -3.37
N PRO A 19 3.37 -11.12 -2.72
CA PRO A 19 3.02 -12.54 -2.69
C PRO A 19 1.89 -12.90 -1.70
N LEU A 20 1.51 -11.98 -0.80
CA LEU A 20 0.55 -12.24 0.28
C LEU A 20 -0.85 -11.69 0.01
N THR A 21 -0.99 -10.83 -1.01
CA THR A 21 -2.21 -10.06 -1.29
C THR A 21 -2.63 -10.22 -2.74
N LYS A 22 -3.93 -10.13 -3.02
CA LYS A 22 -4.47 -10.10 -4.38
C LYS A 22 -4.05 -8.83 -5.11
N MET A 23 -3.86 -7.76 -4.36
CA MET A 23 -3.42 -6.47 -4.85
C MET A 23 -2.56 -5.79 -3.80
N THR A 24 -1.43 -5.24 -4.25
CA THR A 24 -0.59 -4.34 -3.47
C THR A 24 -0.35 -3.08 -4.30
N ARG A 25 -0.59 -1.90 -3.74
CA ARG A 25 -0.41 -0.63 -4.44
C ARG A 25 -0.04 0.51 -3.49
N GLN A 26 0.92 1.33 -3.91
CA GLN A 26 1.20 2.62 -3.26
C GLN A 26 0.33 3.73 -3.85
N ILE A 27 -0.24 4.56 -2.99
CA ILE A 27 -1.00 5.75 -3.39
C ILE A 27 0.01 6.88 -3.64
N VAL A 28 0.06 7.38 -4.87
CA VAL A 28 1.00 8.44 -5.29
C VAL A 28 0.33 9.81 -5.43
N SER A 29 -0.98 9.90 -5.17
CA SER A 29 -1.76 11.15 -5.26
C SER A 29 -3.02 11.08 -4.40
N ALA A 30 -3.23 12.08 -3.55
CA ALA A 30 -4.40 12.17 -2.67
C ALA A 30 -5.73 12.19 -3.46
N ALA A 31 -5.74 12.84 -4.64
CA ALA A 31 -6.92 12.90 -5.49
C ALA A 31 -7.38 11.52 -6.00
N SER A 32 -6.47 10.54 -6.04
CA SER A 32 -6.75 9.18 -6.50
C SER A 32 -7.29 8.25 -5.41
N ILE A 33 -7.24 8.65 -4.14
CA ILE A 33 -7.64 7.82 -2.99
C ILE A 33 -9.05 7.22 -3.17
N PRO A 34 -10.11 8.00 -3.50
CA PRO A 34 -11.45 7.44 -3.59
C PRO A 34 -11.58 6.35 -4.65
N THR A 35 -10.89 6.52 -5.78
CA THR A 35 -10.89 5.56 -6.88
C THR A 35 -10.11 4.31 -6.52
N ILE A 36 -8.91 4.46 -5.97
CA ILE A 36 -8.04 3.34 -5.57
C ILE A 36 -8.72 2.50 -4.48
N VAL A 37 -9.35 3.13 -3.49
CA VAL A 37 -10.06 2.42 -2.42
C VAL A 37 -11.23 1.62 -2.99
N ARG A 38 -12.04 2.20 -3.89
CA ARG A 38 -13.14 1.49 -4.54
C ARG A 38 -12.65 0.27 -5.34
N ASP A 39 -11.57 0.45 -6.08
CA ASP A 39 -10.97 -0.65 -6.84
C ASP A 39 -10.40 -1.73 -5.92
N ALA A 40 -9.83 -1.36 -4.77
CA ALA A 40 -9.32 -2.31 -3.79
C ALA A 40 -10.42 -3.21 -3.24
N PHE A 41 -11.58 -2.66 -2.88
CA PHE A 41 -12.73 -3.44 -2.44
C PHE A 41 -13.29 -4.33 -3.55
N ARG A 42 -13.35 -3.83 -4.79
CA ARG A 42 -13.75 -4.67 -5.93
C ARG A 42 -12.82 -5.88 -6.07
N THR A 43 -11.51 -5.67 -6.02
CA THR A 43 -10.51 -6.75 -6.16
C THR A 43 -10.50 -7.68 -4.94
N GLU A 44 -10.74 -7.18 -3.74
CA GLU A 44 -10.89 -7.99 -2.53
C GLU A 44 -11.99 -9.02 -2.73
N MET A 45 -13.17 -8.59 -3.18
CA MET A 45 -14.37 -9.43 -3.34
C MET A 45 -14.40 -10.33 -4.59
N GLU A 46 -13.55 -10.08 -5.59
CA GLU A 46 -13.60 -10.78 -6.88
C GLU A 46 -13.22 -12.27 -6.78
N GLU A 47 -13.96 -13.16 -7.45
CA GLU A 47 -13.81 -14.63 -7.35
C GLU A 47 -13.91 -15.14 -5.90
N ARG A 48 -12.76 -15.33 -5.25
CA ARG A 48 -12.65 -15.67 -3.83
C ARG A 48 -12.19 -14.43 -3.06
N PRO A 49 -12.92 -14.05 -1.98
CA PRO A 49 -12.49 -12.99 -1.09
C PRO A 49 -11.06 -13.18 -0.61
N GLY A 50 -10.26 -12.12 -0.63
CA GLY A 50 -8.86 -12.20 -0.22
C GLY A 50 -8.21 -10.83 -0.03
N PRO A 51 -7.11 -10.77 0.74
CA PRO A 51 -6.57 -9.51 1.24
C PRO A 51 -6.01 -8.63 0.12
N VAL A 52 -6.15 -7.31 0.32
CA VAL A 52 -5.54 -6.26 -0.50
C VAL A 52 -4.73 -5.34 0.41
N HIS A 53 -3.66 -4.75 -0.11
CA HIS A 53 -2.78 -3.83 0.60
C HIS A 53 -2.65 -2.52 -0.17
N LEU A 54 -2.92 -1.42 0.52
CA LEU A 54 -2.71 -0.07 0.03
C LEU A 54 -1.70 0.61 0.95
N GLU A 55 -0.59 1.07 0.37
CA GLU A 55 0.40 1.86 1.09
C GLU A 55 0.09 3.35 0.91
N LEU A 56 0.05 4.07 2.03
CA LEU A 56 -0.13 5.51 2.09
C LEU A 56 1.17 6.16 2.57
N PRO A 57 1.92 6.83 1.69
CA PRO A 57 3.09 7.62 2.07
C PRO A 57 2.71 8.77 3.02
N GLU A 58 3.66 9.23 3.83
CA GLU A 58 3.46 10.32 4.78
C GLU A 58 3.07 11.66 4.10
N ASP A 59 3.49 11.86 2.85
CA ASP A 59 3.31 13.09 2.08
C ASP A 59 2.05 13.11 1.19
N ILE A 60 1.14 12.15 1.35
CA ILE A 60 -0.12 12.02 0.60
C ILE A 60 -1.33 12.30 1.49
#